data_AF-A0A8J8EJ11-F1
#
_entry.id   AF-A0A8J8EJ11-F1
#
_cell.length_a   1.000
_cell.length_b   1.000
_cell.length_c   1.000
_cell.angle_alpha   90.00
_cell.angle_beta   90.00
_cell.angle_gamma   90.00
#
_symmetry.space_group_name_H-M   'P 1'
#
loop_
_entity.id
_entity.type
_entity.pdbx_description
1 polymer ?
#
loop_
_entity_poly.entity_id
_entity_poly.type
_entity_poly.pdbx_seq_one_letter_code
_entity_poly.pdbx_strand_id
1 'polypeptide(L)'
;QKKWNEEKIFEPKIDRNKPKFYITVAFPYLSGHLHVGHARTYTIPDVIARFKRMQGYNVLFPMAWHITGSPIVGIAERIKHRDPQTIFVYRDVYKVPEDILWTFEDPINIVKYFMKAAKETFIRAGFSVDWSREFHTTSLH
;
A
#
# COMPACT_ATOMS: atom_id res chain seq x y z
N GLN A 1 -14.21 1.40 -10.42
CA GLN A 1 -13.35 0.57 -9.55
C GLN A 1 -13.80 -0.88 -9.54
N LYS A 2 -15.02 -1.20 -9.07
CA LYS A 2 -15.56 -2.59 -9.06
C LYS A 2 -15.40 -3.32 -10.40
N LYS A 3 -15.90 -2.74 -11.49
CA LYS A 3 -15.75 -3.27 -12.86
C LYS A 3 -14.30 -3.58 -13.25
N TRP A 4 -13.38 -2.67 -12.95
CA TRP A 4 -11.95 -2.85 -13.28
C TRP A 4 -11.33 -4.05 -12.55
N ASN A 5 -11.71 -4.25 -11.29
CA ASN A 5 -11.21 -5.35 -10.47
C ASN A 5 -11.82 -6.69 -10.89
N GLU A 6 -13.13 -6.73 -11.12
CA GLU A 6 -13.84 -7.93 -11.57
C GLU A 6 -13.35 -8.42 -12.95
N GLU A 7 -13.12 -7.49 -13.87
CA GLU A 7 -12.60 -7.78 -15.21
C GLU A 7 -11.07 -7.91 -15.26
N LYS A 8 -10.37 -7.68 -14.14
CA LYS A 8 -8.91 -7.77 -14.03
C LYS A 8 -8.16 -6.97 -15.11
N ILE A 9 -8.69 -5.80 -15.49
CA ILE A 9 -8.20 -5.05 -16.67
C ILE A 9 -6.77 -4.51 -16.53
N PHE A 10 -6.23 -4.48 -15.31
CA PHE A 10 -4.88 -4.02 -15.02
C PHE A 10 -3.89 -5.16 -14.74
N GLU A 11 -4.29 -6.42 -14.97
CA GLU A 11 -3.41 -7.60 -14.94
C GLU A 11 -2.95 -7.93 -16.38
N PRO A 12 -1.87 -7.31 -16.90
CA PRO A 12 -1.44 -7.52 -18.27
C PRO A 12 -0.92 -8.95 -18.48
N LYS A 13 -1.33 -9.56 -19.59
CA LYS A 13 -0.64 -10.73 -20.14
C LYS A 13 0.47 -10.26 -21.07
N ILE A 14 1.56 -11.03 -21.15
CA ILE A 14 2.64 -10.72 -22.09
C ILE A 14 2.09 -10.84 -23.52
N ASP A 15 2.10 -9.72 -24.23
CA ASP A 15 1.71 -9.57 -25.62
C ASP A 15 2.93 -9.06 -26.39
N ARG A 16 3.47 -9.89 -27.29
CA ARG A 16 4.67 -9.57 -28.08
C ARG A 16 4.39 -8.63 -29.25
N ASN A 17 3.11 -8.39 -29.58
CA ASN A 17 2.71 -7.49 -30.65
C ASN A 17 2.62 -6.03 -30.20
N LYS A 18 2.74 -5.76 -28.88
CA LYS A 18 2.67 -4.42 -28.29
C LYS A 18 4.01 -4.07 -27.64
N PRO A 19 4.43 -2.79 -27.70
CA PRO A 19 5.62 -2.36 -26.97
C PRO A 19 5.38 -2.50 -25.46
N LYS A 20 6.35 -3.09 -24.74
CA LYS A 20 6.28 -3.24 -23.28
C LYS A 20 6.53 -1.90 -22.58
N PHE A 21 5.84 -1.65 -21.47
CA PHE A 21 6.16 -0.57 -20.56
C PHE A 21 6.02 -1.06 -19.12
N TYR A 22 7.13 -1.07 -18.39
CA TYR A 22 7.16 -1.46 -16.99
C TYR A 22 7.52 -0.26 -16.14
N ILE A 23 6.64 0.11 -15.22
CA ILE A 23 6.84 1.23 -14.30
C ILE A 23 6.59 0.75 -12.86
N THR A 24 7.39 1.26 -11.94
CA THR A 24 7.25 1.03 -10.50
C THR A 24 7.39 2.36 -9.77
N VAL A 25 6.98 2.35 -8.50
CA VAL A 25 7.24 3.42 -7.53
C VAL A 25 7.53 2.76 -6.20
N ALA A 26 8.35 3.41 -5.37
CA ALA A 26 8.73 2.86 -4.08
C ALA A 26 7.49 2.47 -3.25
N PHE A 27 7.41 1.17 -2.93
CA PHE A 27 6.39 0.65 -2.03
C PHE A 27 6.39 1.37 -0.66
N PRO A 28 5.21 1.64 -0.07
CA PRO A 28 5.14 2.37 1.18
C PRO A 28 5.63 1.53 2.36
N TYR A 29 6.22 2.21 3.34
CA TYR A 29 6.49 1.62 4.65
C TYR A 29 5.22 1.65 5.52
N LEU A 30 4.81 0.49 6.04
CA LEU A 30 3.49 0.32 6.67
C LEU A 30 3.47 0.64 8.18
N SER A 31 3.86 1.86 8.55
CA SER A 31 3.79 2.36 9.94
C SER A 31 2.64 3.34 10.20
N GLY A 32 1.73 3.54 9.25
CA GLY A 32 0.67 4.54 9.37
C GLY A 32 -0.13 4.72 8.08
N HIS A 33 -1.10 5.63 8.11
CA HIS A 33 -1.85 6.03 6.92
C HIS A 33 -0.99 6.87 5.97
N LEU A 34 -1.21 6.67 4.67
CA LEU A 34 -0.58 7.48 3.63
C LEU A 34 -1.26 8.84 3.52
N HIS A 35 -0.52 9.92 3.78
CA HIS A 35 -0.99 11.29 3.64
C HIS A 35 -0.95 11.82 2.19
N VAL A 36 -1.46 13.04 1.95
CA VAL A 36 -1.55 13.67 0.61
C VAL A 36 -0.22 13.82 -0.13
N GLY A 37 0.89 14.02 0.58
CA GLY A 37 2.23 13.99 -0.02
C GLY A 37 2.54 12.64 -0.72
N HIS A 38 2.19 11.51 -0.08
CA HIS A 38 2.29 10.20 -0.70
C HIS A 38 1.31 10.04 -1.87
N ALA A 39 0.11 10.62 -1.78
CA ALA A 39 -0.87 10.56 -2.86
C ALA A 39 -0.29 11.10 -4.18
N ARG A 40 0.48 12.19 -4.15
CA ARG A 40 1.21 12.69 -5.33
C ARG A 40 2.19 11.65 -5.87
N THR A 41 3.03 11.09 -5.00
CA THR A 41 4.05 10.09 -5.37
C THR A 41 3.44 8.89 -6.08
N TYR A 42 2.27 8.42 -5.65
CA TYR A 42 1.59 7.26 -6.26
C TYR A 42 0.72 7.62 -7.47
N THR A 43 0.23 8.86 -7.55
CA THR A 43 -0.57 9.32 -8.70
C THR A 43 0.26 9.51 -9.95
N ILE A 44 1.48 10.06 -9.85
CA ILE A 44 2.36 10.29 -11.01
C ILE A 44 2.59 9.01 -11.85
N PRO A 45 3.06 7.88 -11.27
CA PRO A 45 3.26 6.66 -12.04
C PRO A 45 1.94 6.08 -12.57
N ASP A 46 0.82 6.24 -11.86
CA ASP A 46 -0.49 5.80 -12.35
C ASP A 46 -0.93 6.58 -13.59
N VAL A 47 -0.81 7.90 -13.57
CA VAL A 47 -1.11 8.77 -14.72
C VAL A 47 -0.27 8.37 -15.92
N ILE A 48 1.04 8.14 -15.72
CA ILE A 48 1.93 7.69 -16.79
C ILE A 48 1.54 6.29 -17.28
N ALA A 49 1.23 5.35 -16.37
CA ALA A 49 0.81 4.00 -16.73
C ALA A 49 -0.47 4.02 -17.59
N ARG A 50 -1.47 4.82 -17.21
CA ARG A 50 -2.71 5.00 -17.96
C ARG A 50 -2.47 5.66 -19.31
N PHE A 51 -1.67 6.72 -19.34
CA PHE A 51 -1.28 7.39 -20.58
C PHE A 51 -0.60 6.41 -21.55
N LYS A 52 0.34 5.59 -21.07
CA LYS A 52 1.02 4.58 -21.88
C LYS A 52 0.07 3.48 -22.40
N ARG A 53 -0.92 3.06 -21.60
CA ARG A 53 -1.97 2.13 -22.09
C ARG A 53 -2.76 2.75 -23.25
N MET A 54 -3.14 4.03 -23.14
CA MET A 54 -3.82 4.75 -24.22
C MET A 54 -2.96 4.91 -25.48
N GLN A 55 -1.62 4.97 -25.33
CA GLN A 55 -0.67 4.94 -26.44
C GLN A 55 -0.43 3.54 -27.03
N GLY A 56 -1.17 2.51 -26.58
CA GLY A 56 -1.07 1.14 -27.12
C GLY A 56 0.02 0.26 -26.50
N TYR A 57 0.68 0.70 -25.43
CA TYR A 57 1.68 -0.12 -24.74
C TYR A 57 1.04 -1.23 -23.91
N ASN A 58 1.74 -2.36 -23.80
CA ASN A 58 1.45 -3.39 -22.81
C ASN A 58 2.08 -2.99 -21.47
N VAL A 59 1.27 -2.42 -20.58
CA VAL A 59 1.73 -1.75 -19.35
C VAL A 59 1.63 -2.67 -18.14
N LEU A 60 2.75 -2.85 -17.44
CA LEU A 60 2.82 -3.44 -16.10
C LEU A 60 3.10 -2.33 -15.07
N PHE A 61 2.22 -2.21 -14.08
CA PHE A 61 2.38 -1.34 -12.92
C PHE A 61 1.99 -2.13 -11.66
N PRO A 62 2.94 -2.79 -10.97
CA PRO A 62 2.65 -3.58 -9.78
C PRO A 62 2.80 -2.73 -8.51
N MET A 63 2.32 -3.27 -7.39
CA MET A 63 2.55 -2.71 -6.06
C MET A 63 2.83 -3.81 -5.05
N ALA A 64 3.58 -3.44 -4.01
CA ALA A 64 3.96 -4.32 -2.90
C ALA A 64 4.06 -3.47 -1.62
N TRP A 65 4.45 -4.10 -0.51
CA TRP A 65 4.50 -3.45 0.80
C TRP A 65 5.86 -3.58 1.47
N HIS A 66 6.39 -2.47 2.00
CA HIS A 66 7.65 -2.48 2.73
C HIS A 66 7.39 -2.57 4.23
N ILE A 67 7.89 -3.62 4.86
CA ILE A 67 7.76 -3.86 6.30
C ILE A 67 9.09 -4.18 6.97
N THR A 68 10.19 -4.27 6.23
CA THR A 68 11.54 -4.43 6.79
C THR A 68 11.93 -3.19 7.57
N GLY A 69 12.40 -3.37 8.81
CA GLY A 69 12.97 -2.29 9.63
C GLY A 69 12.45 -2.28 11.05
N SER A 70 13.16 -1.58 11.93
CA SER A 70 12.85 -1.46 13.35
C SER A 70 11.71 -0.50 13.75
N PRO A 71 11.27 0.49 12.94
CA PRO A 71 10.26 1.45 13.42
C PRO A 71 8.94 0.81 13.89
N ILE A 72 8.41 -0.18 13.16
CA ILE A 72 7.19 -0.90 13.57
C ILE A 72 7.37 -1.60 14.92
N VAL A 73 8.51 -2.25 15.14
CA VAL A 73 8.84 -2.91 16.42
C VAL A 73 8.95 -1.88 17.55
N GLY A 74 9.59 -0.74 17.29
CA GLY A 74 9.70 0.34 18.27
C GLY A 74 8.35 0.99 18.62
N ILE A 75 7.43 1.09 17.64
CA ILE A 75 6.06 1.56 17.88
C ILE A 75 5.30 0.56 18.76
N ALA A 76 5.40 -0.73 18.45
CA ALA A 76 4.74 -1.78 19.23
C ALA A 76 5.15 -1.71 20.71
N GLU A 77 6.45 -1.55 20.98
CA GLU A 77 6.97 -1.41 22.33
C GLU A 77 6.47 -0.13 23.04
N ARG A 78 6.33 0.98 22.31
CA ARG A 78 5.77 2.24 22.86
C ARG A 78 4.29 2.08 23.23
N ILE A 79 3.50 1.40 22.41
CA ILE A 79 2.08 1.14 22.67
C ILE A 79 1.91 0.20 23.87
N LYS A 80 2.76 -0.82 23.96
CA LYS A 80 2.82 -1.74 25.11
C LYS A 80 3.11 -0.99 26.41
N HIS A 81 4.07 -0.06 26.40
CA HIS A 81 4.38 0.82 27.53
C HIS A 81 3.39 1.98 27.75
N ARG A 82 2.31 2.02 26.97
CA ARG A 82 1.28 3.07 27.05
C ARG A 82 1.85 4.49 26.88
N ASP A 83 2.81 4.66 25.98
CA ASP A 83 3.38 5.97 25.64
C ASP A 83 2.28 6.94 25.17
N PRO A 84 2.01 8.05 25.90
CA PRO A 84 0.88 8.92 25.61
C PRO A 84 0.94 9.56 24.22
N GLN A 85 2.15 9.89 23.75
CA GLN A 85 2.34 10.50 22.44
C GLN A 85 2.03 9.52 21.31
N THR A 86 2.52 8.29 21.40
CA THR A 86 2.24 7.25 20.41
C THR A 86 0.74 6.90 20.40
N ILE A 87 0.11 6.76 21.56
CA ILE A 87 -1.35 6.52 21.65
C ILE A 87 -2.12 7.65 20.97
N PHE A 88 -1.80 8.91 21.27
CA PHE A 88 -2.45 10.06 20.64
C PHE A 88 -2.32 10.05 19.11
N VAL A 89 -1.13 9.78 18.58
CA VAL A 89 -0.93 9.71 17.13
C VAL A 89 -1.81 8.63 16.50
N TYR A 90 -1.86 7.43 17.08
CA TYR A 90 -2.61 6.34 16.48
C TYR A 90 -4.12 6.47 16.64
N ARG A 91 -4.58 6.97 17.79
CA ARG A 91 -6.00 7.19 18.07
C ARG A 91 -6.56 8.42 17.36
N ASP A 92 -5.90 9.57 17.47
CA ASP A 92 -6.47 10.85 17.03
C ASP A 92 -6.06 11.22 15.60
N VAL A 93 -4.80 10.94 15.22
CA VAL A 93 -4.29 11.28 13.88
C VAL A 93 -4.60 10.16 12.88
N TYR A 94 -4.24 8.92 13.19
CA TYR A 94 -4.51 7.77 12.33
C TYR A 94 -5.89 7.15 12.53
N LYS A 95 -6.66 7.58 13.54
CA LYS A 95 -8.05 7.15 13.77
C LYS A 95 -8.20 5.64 13.86
N VAL A 96 -7.23 4.97 14.50
CA VAL A 96 -7.31 3.53 14.78
C VAL A 96 -8.36 3.32 15.88
N PRO A 97 -9.35 2.42 15.67
CA PRO A 97 -10.30 2.03 16.70
C PRO A 97 -9.60 1.57 17.97
N GLU A 98 -10.15 1.93 19.14
CA GLU A 98 -9.47 1.70 20.42
C GLU A 98 -9.25 0.22 20.71
N ASP A 99 -10.22 -0.64 20.37
CA ASP A 99 -10.13 -2.10 20.49
C ASP A 99 -8.97 -2.67 19.65
N ILE A 100 -8.76 -2.12 18.44
CA ILE A 100 -7.66 -2.52 17.56
C ILE A 100 -6.33 -1.97 18.05
N LEU A 101 -6.30 -0.72 18.54
CA LEU A 101 -5.07 -0.06 18.98
C LEU A 101 -4.32 -0.88 20.03
N TRP A 102 -5.05 -1.50 20.96
CA TRP A 102 -4.42 -2.30 22.01
C TRP A 102 -3.81 -3.61 21.49
N THR A 103 -4.18 -4.07 20.30
CA THR A 103 -3.55 -5.23 19.65
C THR A 103 -2.18 -4.90 19.03
N PHE A 104 -1.82 -3.61 18.94
CA PHE A 104 -0.57 -3.15 18.31
C PHE A 104 0.67 -3.32 19.20
N GLU A 105 0.54 -3.89 20.39
CA GLU A 105 1.69 -4.42 21.12
C GLU A 105 2.40 -5.56 20.36
N ASP A 106 1.68 -6.22 19.44
CA ASP A 106 2.25 -7.11 18.43
C ASP A 106 2.50 -6.31 17.13
N PRO A 107 3.78 -6.19 16.67
CA PRO A 107 4.12 -5.48 15.44
C PRO A 107 3.43 -6.06 14.19
N ILE A 108 3.07 -7.34 14.20
CA ILE A 108 2.37 -8.00 13.10
C ILE A 108 0.96 -7.41 12.93
N ASN A 109 0.29 -7.03 14.02
CA ASN A 109 -1.04 -6.42 13.96
C ASN A 109 -1.00 -5.02 13.37
N ILE A 110 0.05 -4.23 13.67
CA ILE A 110 0.31 -2.94 13.01
C ILE A 110 0.41 -3.16 11.50
N VAL A 111 1.28 -4.09 11.08
CA VAL A 111 1.49 -4.39 9.65
C VAL A 111 0.20 -4.81 8.97
N LYS A 112 -0.53 -5.77 9.53
CA LYS A 112 -1.78 -6.27 8.94
C LYS A 112 -2.81 -5.16 8.78
N TYR A 113 -2.95 -4.30 9.79
CA TYR A 113 -3.89 -3.19 9.77
C TYR A 113 -3.54 -2.19 8.66
N PHE A 114 -2.31 -1.68 8.64
CA PHE A 114 -1.91 -0.66 7.65
C PHE A 114 -1.72 -1.22 6.25
N MET A 115 -1.39 -2.50 6.08
CA MET A 115 -1.38 -3.16 4.78
C MET A 115 -2.77 -3.15 4.15
N LYS A 116 -3.79 -3.56 4.92
CA LYS A 116 -5.19 -3.52 4.49
C LYS A 116 -5.61 -2.08 4.17
N ALA A 117 -5.34 -1.14 5.06
CA ALA A 117 -5.70 0.26 4.87
C ALA A 117 -5.04 0.89 3.63
N ALA A 118 -3.75 0.59 3.39
CA ALA A 118 -3.00 1.07 2.23
C ALA A 118 -3.55 0.48 0.92
N LYS A 119 -3.79 -0.84 0.88
CA LYS A 119 -4.40 -1.51 -0.28
C LYS A 119 -5.76 -0.93 -0.62
N GLU A 120 -6.64 -0.80 0.37
CA GLU A 120 -7.95 -0.20 0.17
C GLU A 120 -7.84 1.25 -0.32
N THR A 121 -6.90 2.03 0.22
CA THR A 121 -6.68 3.41 -0.22
C THR A 121 -6.22 3.48 -1.67
N PHE A 122 -5.33 2.58 -2.11
CA PHE A 122 -4.88 2.52 -3.50
C PHE A 122 -6.02 2.12 -4.45
N ILE A 123 -6.84 1.15 -4.04
CA ILE A 123 -8.02 0.72 -4.80
C ILE A 123 -9.05 1.86 -4.88
N ARG A 124 -9.33 2.55 -3.76
CA ARG A 124 -10.26 3.70 -3.69
C ARG A 124 -9.75 4.92 -4.43
N ALA A 125 -8.44 5.12 -4.53
CA ALA A 125 -7.84 6.13 -5.41
C ALA A 125 -7.95 5.73 -6.89
N GLY A 126 -8.22 4.46 -7.17
CA GLY A 126 -8.38 3.94 -8.52
C GLY A 126 -7.05 3.74 -9.24
N PHE A 127 -5.95 3.49 -8.53
CA PHE A 127 -4.68 3.20 -9.19
C PHE A 127 -4.76 1.91 -10.02
N SER A 128 -4.14 1.94 -11.19
CA SER A 128 -4.15 0.91 -12.21
C SER A 128 -3.11 -0.18 -11.95
N VAL A 129 -3.14 -0.70 -10.73
CA VAL A 129 -2.17 -1.67 -10.21
C VAL A 129 -2.53 -3.09 -10.63
N ASP A 130 -1.51 -3.87 -10.99
CA ASP A 130 -1.58 -5.33 -11.10
C ASP A 130 -1.44 -5.96 -9.69
N TRP A 131 -2.58 -6.28 -9.08
CA TRP A 131 -2.61 -6.89 -7.74
C TRP A 131 -2.26 -8.39 -7.74
N SER A 132 -2.14 -9.04 -8.91
CA SER A 132 -1.73 -10.46 -8.99
C SER A 132 -0.27 -10.68 -8.58
N ARG A 133 0.52 -9.60 -8.51
CA ARG A 133 1.95 -9.59 -8.17
C ARG A 133 2.24 -8.99 -6.80
N GLU A 134 1.22 -8.84 -5.96
CA GLU A 134 1.37 -8.28 -4.62
C GLU A 134 2.24 -9.18 -3.73
N PHE A 135 3.12 -8.56 -2.96
CA PHE A 135 3.87 -9.20 -1.88
C PHE A 135 4.19 -8.16 -0.80
N HIS A 136 4.71 -8.63 0.33
CA HIS A 136 5.35 -7.78 1.33
C HIS A 136 6.79 -8.25 1.55
N THR A 137 7.68 -7.35 1.98
CA THR A 137 9.02 -7.76 2.42
C THR A 137 8.94 -8.58 3.71
N THR A 138 10.00 -9.33 4.04
CA THR A 138 10.14 -10.20 5.22
C THR A 138 9.01 -11.21 5.46
N SER A 139 9.30 -12.22 6.26
CA SER A 139 8.26 -13.13 6.75
C SER A 139 7.45 -12.49 7.88
N LEU A 140 6.14 -12.73 7.90
CA LEU A 140 5.28 -12.53 9.07
C LEU A 140 5.26 -13.86 9.82
N HIS A 141 6.31 -14.14 10.59
CA HIS A 141 6.42 -15.32 11.46
C HIS A 141 6.59 -14.86 12.90
#